data_AF-A0A3D2DLL3-F1
#
_entry.id   AF-A0A3D2DLL3-F1
#
_cell.length_a   1.000
_cell.length_b   1.000
_cell.length_c   1.000
_cell.angle_alpha   90.00
_cell.angle_beta   90.00
_cell.angle_gamma   90.00
#
_symmetry.space_group_name_H-M   'P 1'
#
loop_
_entity.id
_entity.type
_entity.pdbx_description
1 polymer ?
#
loop_
_entity_poly.entity_id
_entity_poly.type
_entity_poly.pdbx_seq_one_letter_code
_entity_poly.pdbx_strand_id
1 'polypeptide(L)' 'YPEYGFAKHKGYGTKQHRDALAEYGACPIHRKTFIKNYI' A
#
# COMPACT_ATOMS: atom_id res chain seq x y z
N TYR A 1 -9.90 -3.75 -0.54
CA TYR A 1 -8.71 -3.04 -0.05
C TYR A 1 -9.03 -1.80 0.80
N PRO A 2 -10.03 -1.81 1.70
CA PRO A 2 -10.24 -0.69 2.63
C PRO A 2 -9.03 -0.48 3.57
N GLU A 3 -8.29 -1.55 3.88
CA GLU A 3 -7.13 -1.59 4.78
C GLU A 3 -6.01 -0.66 4.31
N TYR A 4 -5.85 -0.56 2.99
CA TYR A 4 -4.81 0.23 2.35
C TYR A 4 -5.19 1.69 2.11
N GLY A 5 -6.38 2.15 2.53
CA GLY A 5 -6.74 3.57 2.49
C GLY A 5 -6.86 4.20 1.09
N PHE A 6 -6.96 3.41 0.02
CA PHE A 6 -6.96 3.89 -1.37
C PHE A 6 -7.99 4.99 -1.65
N ALA A 7 -9.15 4.97 -0.98
CA ALA A 7 -10.17 6.02 -1.13
C ALA A 7 -9.68 7.41 -0.68
N LYS A 8 -8.77 7.47 0.29
CA LYS A 8 -8.29 8.71 0.91
C LYS A 8 -7.09 9.29 0.18
N HIS A 9 -6.14 8.45 -0.19
CA HIS A 9 -4.87 8.89 -0.81
C HIS A 9 -4.65 8.36 -2.22
N LYS A 10 -5.67 7.77 -2.86
CA LYS A 10 -5.65 7.38 -4.29
C LYS A 10 -4.45 6.51 -4.69
N GLY A 11 -3.90 5.72 -3.76
CA GLY A 11 -2.74 4.85 -3.99
C GLY A 11 -1.36 5.50 -3.88
N TYR A 12 -1.27 6.76 -3.42
CA TYR A 12 0.01 7.33 -2.99
C TYR A 12 0.51 6.63 -1.73
N GLY A 13 1.83 6.38 -1.65
CA GLY A 13 2.52 5.70 -0.55
C GLY A 13 2.59 6.50 0.75
N THR A 14 1.44 6.85 1.31
CA THR A 14 1.33 7.54 2.59
C THR A 14 1.82 6.66 3.74
N LYS A 15 2.06 7.25 4.93
CA LYS A 15 2.40 6.47 6.12
C LYS A 15 1.38 5.35 6.38
N GLN A 16 0.09 5.67 6.31
CA GLN A 16 -0.99 4.68 6.46
C GLN A 16 -0.88 3.54 5.44
N HIS A 17 -0.59 3.85 4.18
CA HIS A 17 -0.42 2.83 3.15
C HIS A 17 0.79 1.95 3.41
N ARG A 18 1.93 2.52 3.82
CA ARG A 18 3.13 1.75 4.17
C ARG A 18 2.90 0.85 5.38
N ASP A 19 2.22 1.36 6.41
CA ASP A 19 1.87 0.59 7.60
C ASP A 19 0.96 -0.60 7.23
N ALA A 20 -0.04 -0.37 6.37
CA ALA A 20 -0.92 -1.43 5.86
C ALA A 20 -0.17 -2.43 4.95
N LEU A 21 0.81 -1.99 4.16
CA LEU A 21 1.67 -2.87 3.37
C LEU A 21 2.54 -3.77 4.26
N ALA A 22 3.03 -3.25 5.38
CA ALA A 22 3.81 -4.02 6.34
C ALA A 22 2.94 -5.05 7.10
N GLU A 23 1.70 -4.72 7.43
CA GLU A 23 0.79 -5.60 8.18
C GLU A 23 0.09 -6.65 7.30
N TYR A 24 -0.44 -6.23 6.14
CA TYR A 24 -1.26 -7.08 5.26
C TYR A 24 -0.51 -7.57 4.01
N GLY A 25 0.70 -7.05 3.75
CA GLY A 25 1.46 -7.36 2.54
C GLY A 25 0.95 -6.65 1.30
N ALA A 26 1.53 -6.97 0.14
CA ALA A 26 1.13 -6.40 -1.15
C ALA A 26 -0.10 -7.10 -1.74
N CYS A 27 -1.10 -6.31 -2.15
CA CYS A 27 -2.27 -6.82 -2.87
C CYS A 27 -2.13 -6.73 -4.42
N PRO A 28 -2.97 -7.44 -5.21
CA PRO A 28 -2.86 -7.56 -6.68
C PRO A 28 -2.78 -6.24 -7.47
N ILE A 29 -3.38 -5.16 -6.97
CA ILE A 29 -3.37 -3.85 -7.64
C ILE A 29 -2.10 -3.04 -7.38
N HIS A 30 -1.23 -3.48 -6.46
CA HIS A 30 0.02 -2.77 -6.19
C HIS A 30 1.03 -2.97 -7.31
N ARG A 31 1.73 -1.89 -7.63
CA ARG A 31 2.87 -1.94 -8.54
C ARG A 31 4.06 -2.56 -7.82
N LYS A 32 4.31 -3.85 -8.08
CA LYS A 32 5.41 -4.63 -7.49
C LYS A 32 6.77 -3.94 -7.57
N THR A 33 7.03 -3.15 -8.61
CA THR A 33 8.28 -2.39 -8.75
C THR A 33 8.42 -1.23 -7.76
N PHE A 34 7.31 -0.60 -7.37
CA PHE A 34 7.30 0.54 -6.44
C PHE A 34 7.33 0.11 -4.98
N ILE A 35 6.69 -1.02 -4.67
CA ILE A 35 6.55 -1.50 -3.29
C ILE A 35 7.76 -2.26 -2.77
N LYS A 36 8.73 -2.61 -3.62
CA LYS A 36 9.98 -3.32 -3.21
C LYS A 36 10.75 -2.64 -2.08
N ASN A 37 10.61 -1.32 -1.93
CA ASN A 37 11.31 -0.56 -0.89
C ASN A 37 10.48 -0.43 0.40
N TYR A 38 9.25 -0.95 0.42
CA TYR A 38 8.31 -0.85 1.55
C TYR A 38 7.93 -2.21 2.14
N ILE A 39 8.40 -3.31 1.54
CA ILE A 39 8.22 -4.69 1.99
C ILE A 39 9.60 -5.28 2.28
#